data_AF-A0A7X9SME2-F1
#
_entry.id   AF-A0A7X9SME2-F1
#
_cell.length_a   1.000
_cell.length_b   1.000
_cell.length_c   1.000
_cell.angle_alpha   90.00
_cell.angle_beta   90.00
_cell.angle_gamma   90.00
#
_symmetry.space_group_name_H-M   'P 1'
#
loop_
_entity.id
_entity.type
_entity.pdbx_description
1 polymer ?
#
loop_
_entity_poly.entity_id
_entity_poly.type
_entity_poly.pdbx_seq_one_letter_code
_entity_poly.pdbx_strand_id
1 'polypeptide(L)'
;MEIEQLKEQLKEGTFYYHKCGLLVKSEVNLVLEINKDILNVNFTGGCVDVYMDKIEHIRRPENIIAEFKWCYRLRNEYDECIGYIGKIEEII
;
A
#
# COMPACT_ATOMS: atom_id res chain seq x y z
N MET A 1 -13.15 -8.06 3.42
CA MET A 1 -12.21 -8.69 2.49
C MET A 1 -11.47 -9.77 3.24
N GLU A 2 -11.32 -10.96 2.67
CA GLU A 2 -10.54 -12.02 3.32
C GLU A 2 -9.05 -11.68 3.25
N ILE A 3 -8.31 -11.96 4.33
CA ILE A 3 -6.89 -11.59 4.46
C ILE A 3 -6.02 -12.14 3.31
N GLU A 4 -6.34 -13.35 2.82
CA GLU A 4 -5.64 -13.96 1.69
C GLU A 4 -5.86 -13.20 0.37
N GLN A 5 -7.09 -12.73 0.12
CA GLN A 5 -7.38 -11.90 -1.07
C GLN A 5 -6.62 -10.58 -1.01
N LEU A 6 -6.54 -9.97 0.17
CA LEU A 6 -5.76 -8.75 0.37
C LEU A 6 -4.26 -9.01 0.14
N LYS A 7 -3.71 -10.10 0.69
CA LYS A 7 -2.29 -10.45 0.52
C LYS A 7 -1.93 -10.59 -0.96
N GLU A 8 -2.73 -11.33 -1.72
CA GLU A 8 -2.52 -11.48 -3.17
C GLU A 8 -2.65 -10.15 -3.90
N GLN A 9 -3.66 -9.33 -3.57
CA GLN A 9 -3.81 -8.02 -4.18
C GLN A 9 -2.61 -7.09 -3.88
N LEU A 10 -2.12 -7.05 -2.64
CA LEU A 10 -0.97 -6.24 -2.25
C LEU A 10 0.32 -6.67 -2.96
N LYS A 11 0.52 -7.98 -3.20
CA LYS A 11 1.67 -8.50 -3.98
C LYS A 11 1.70 -7.98 -5.41
N GLU A 12 0.54 -7.73 -6.02
CA GLU A 12 0.47 -7.12 -7.36
C GLU A 12 0.61 -5.60 -7.35
N GLY A 13 0.74 -4.99 -6.17
CA GLY A 13 0.74 -3.56 -5.98
C GLY A 13 2.13 -2.93 -6.09
N THR A 14 2.11 -1.60 -6.16
CA THR A 14 3.28 -0.76 -5.96
C THR A 14 3.08 0.06 -4.70
N PHE A 15 4.08 0.11 -3.83
CA PHE A 15 4.13 1.03 -2.71
C PHE A 15 4.46 2.44 -3.18
N TYR A 16 3.77 3.42 -2.60
CA TYR A 16 3.99 4.84 -2.84
C TYR A 16 4.06 5.58 -1.50
N TYR A 17 5.10 6.40 -1.34
CA TYR A 17 5.18 7.41 -0.29
C TYR A 17 5.60 8.74 -0.90
N HIS A 18 4.84 9.78 -0.60
CA HIS A 18 5.10 11.12 -1.09
C HIS A 18 5.18 12.11 0.08
N LYS A 19 6.27 12.88 0.10
CA LYS A 19 6.47 14.08 0.92
C LYS A 19 7.10 15.15 0.04
N CYS A 20 7.01 16.43 0.42
CA CYS A 20 7.57 17.52 -0.38
C CYS A 20 9.05 17.25 -0.76
N GLY A 21 9.31 17.10 -2.07
CA GLY A 21 10.64 16.80 -2.61
C GLY A 21 11.09 15.32 -2.53
N LEU A 22 10.21 14.41 -2.09
CA LEU A 22 10.50 13.00 -1.90
C LEU A 22 9.36 12.12 -2.45
N LEU A 23 9.70 11.26 -3.41
CA LEU A 23 8.84 10.19 -3.89
C LEU A 23 9.56 8.86 -3.73
N VAL A 24 8.97 7.96 -2.94
CA VAL A 24 9.33 6.54 -2.93
C VAL A 24 8.27 5.80 -3.71
N LYS A 25 8.70 5.04 -4.72
CA LYS A 25 7.84 4.15 -5.51
C LYS A 25 8.60 2.84 -5.72
N SER A 26 8.04 1.73 -5.26
CA SER A 26 8.60 0.41 -5.51
C SER A 26 7.51 -0.65 -5.59
N GLU A 27 7.65 -1.57 -6.53
CA GLU A 27 6.81 -2.77 -6.60
C GLU A 27 6.93 -3.56 -5.30
N VAL A 28 5.83 -4.19 -4.89
CA VAL A 28 5.79 -5.10 -3.75
C VAL A 28 6.41 -6.43 -4.17
N ASN A 29 7.37 -6.91 -3.38
CA ASN A 29 8.10 -8.14 -3.68
C ASN A 29 7.59 -9.31 -2.81
N LEU A 30 7.13 -9.02 -1.59
CA LEU A 30 6.74 -10.03 -0.61
C LEU A 30 5.73 -9.46 0.40
N VAL A 31 4.73 -10.27 0.76
CA VAL A 31 3.77 -9.95 1.82
C VAL A 31 3.81 -11.08 2.84
N LEU A 32 4.19 -10.77 4.07
CA LEU A 32 4.28 -11.70 5.19
C LEU A 32 3.18 -11.41 6.20
N GLU A 33 2.64 -12.45 6.81
CA GLU A 33 1.71 -12.31 7.93
C GLU A 33 2.53 -12.37 9.23
N ILE A 34 2.55 -11.27 9.98
CA ILE A 34 3.19 -11.25 11.30
C ILE A 34 2.24 -11.92 12.30
N ASN A 35 0.97 -11.51 12.26
CA ASN A 35 -0.13 -12.05 13.04
C ASN A 35 -1.46 -11.77 12.30
N LYS A 36 -2.59 -12.08 12.95
CA LYS A 36 -3.92 -11.95 12.35
C LYS A 36 -4.30 -10.52 11.95
N ASP A 37 -3.66 -9.52 12.56
CA ASP A 37 -4.03 -8.11 12.45
C ASP A 37 -2.96 -7.28 11.71
N ILE A 38 -1.78 -7.86 11.44
CA ILE A 38 -0.64 -7.13 10.86
C ILE A 38 0.03 -7.95 9.76
N LEU A 39 0.14 -7.32 8.59
CA LEU A 39 0.95 -7.79 7.47
C LEU A 39 2.21 -6.94 7.34
N ASN A 40 3.35 -7.57 7.02
CA ASN A 40 4.56 -6.86 6.63
C ASN A 40 4.72 -6.92 5.10
N VAL A 41 4.66 -5.76 4.45
CA VAL A 41 4.78 -5.63 2.99
C VAL A 41 6.19 -5.15 2.66
N ASN A 42 6.95 -5.98 1.96
CA ASN A 42 8.33 -5.71 1.57
C ASN A 42 8.39 -5.31 0.10
N PHE A 43 9.29 -4.38 -0.18
CA PHE A 43 9.59 -3.88 -1.51
C PHE A 43 11.08 -3.54 -1.61
N THR A 44 11.58 -3.32 -2.81
CA THR A 44 12.98 -2.93 -2.98
C THR A 44 13.24 -1.59 -2.27
N GLY A 45 14.11 -1.60 -1.26
CA GLY A 45 14.47 -0.42 -0.49
C GLY A 45 13.72 -0.22 0.84
N GLY A 46 12.85 -1.16 1.25
CA GLY A 46 12.26 -1.12 2.59
C GLY A 46 11.05 -2.04 2.78
N CYS A 47 10.32 -1.80 3.86
CA CYS A 47 9.06 -2.45 4.14
C CYS A 47 8.11 -1.50 4.89
N VAL A 48 6.83 -1.85 4.91
CA VAL A 48 5.80 -1.19 5.71
C VAL A 48 4.93 -2.21 6.39
N ASP A 49 4.54 -1.91 7.63
CA ASP A 49 3.49 -2.66 8.32
C ASP A 49 2.12 -2.16 7.89
N VAL A 50 1.23 -3.12 7.62
CA VAL A 50 -0.15 -2.90 7.23
C VAL A 50 -1.03 -3.44 8.34
N TYR A 51 -1.63 -2.52 9.07
CA TYR A 51 -2.59 -2.81 10.13
C TYR A 51 -3.98 -3.03 9.52
N MET A 52 -4.54 -4.22 9.74
CA MET A 52 -5.76 -4.68 9.08
C MET A 52 -7.00 -3.86 9.45
N ASP A 53 -7.02 -3.26 10.63
CA ASP A 53 -8.08 -2.37 11.12
C ASP A 53 -7.94 -0.93 10.62
N LYS A 54 -6.78 -0.56 10.07
CA LYS A 54 -6.47 0.82 9.63
C LYS A 54 -6.21 0.98 8.13
N ILE A 55 -6.13 -0.12 7.38
CA ILE A 55 -6.05 -0.09 5.93
C ILE A 55 -7.40 0.31 5.32
N GLU A 56 -7.37 1.22 4.36
CA GLU A 56 -8.58 1.76 3.76
C GLU A 56 -8.49 1.74 2.23
N HIS A 57 -9.50 1.18 1.57
CA HIS A 57 -9.61 1.27 0.12
C HIS A 57 -10.01 2.69 -0.29
N ILE A 58 -9.21 3.32 -1.14
CA ILE A 58 -9.43 4.69 -1.62
C ILE A 58 -9.49 4.72 -3.15
N ARG A 59 -10.22 5.69 -3.68
CA ARG A 59 -10.30 5.89 -5.14
C ARG A 59 -9.07 6.58 -5.72
N ARG A 60 -8.50 7.55 -4.99
CA ARG A 60 -7.36 8.34 -5.45
C ARG A 60 -6.54 8.85 -4.26
N PRO A 61 -5.20 8.62 -4.24
CA PRO A 61 -4.32 9.28 -3.27
C PRO A 61 -4.33 10.79 -3.46
N GLU A 62 -4.37 11.55 -2.38
CA GLU A 62 -4.45 13.02 -2.43
C GLU A 62 -3.22 13.65 -3.12
N ASN A 63 -2.05 13.03 -2.95
CA ASN A 63 -0.76 13.60 -3.31
C ASN A 63 -0.03 12.85 -4.45
N ILE A 64 -0.73 11.96 -5.17
CA ILE A 64 -0.16 11.21 -6.30
C ILE A 64 -1.07 11.42 -7.52
N ILE A 65 -0.50 12.00 -8.58
CA ILE A 65 -1.21 12.24 -9.83
C ILE A 65 -1.08 10.99 -10.71
N ALA A 66 -1.91 9.99 -10.42
CA ALA A 66 -2.07 8.78 -11.24
C ALA A 66 -3.51 8.25 -11.12
N GLU A 67 -3.98 7.56 -12.15
CA GLU A 67 -5.23 6.80 -12.10
C GLU A 67 -4.93 5.39 -11.58
N PHE A 68 -5.73 4.95 -10.62
CA PHE A 68 -5.55 3.68 -9.94
C PHE A 68 -6.73 2.78 -10.22
N LYS A 69 -6.45 1.57 -10.73
CA LYS A 69 -7.42 0.48 -10.81
C LYS A 69 -7.94 0.13 -9.40
N TRP A 70 -7.03 0.14 -8.43
CA TRP A 70 -7.33 0.04 -7.01
C TRP A 70 -6.20 0.67 -6.20
N CYS A 71 -6.51 1.17 -5.00
CA CYS A 71 -5.52 1.76 -4.11
C CYS A 71 -5.96 1.63 -2.65
N TYR A 72 -4.98 1.38 -1.78
CA TYR A 72 -5.14 1.37 -0.34
C TYR A 72 -4.31 2.47 0.30
N ARG A 73 -4.92 3.21 1.22
CA ARG A 73 -4.21 4.08 2.17
C ARG A 73 -3.75 3.26 3.36
N LEU A 74 -2.48 3.40 3.71
CA LEU A 74 -1.88 2.75 4.88
C LEU A 74 -1.76 3.75 6.02
N ARG A 75 -2.17 3.35 7.22
CA ARG A 75 -1.99 4.14 8.45
C ARG A 75 -1.25 3.33 9.50
N ASN A 76 -0.39 3.99 10.27
CA ASN A 76 0.26 3.40 11.44
C ASN A 76 -0.67 3.39 12.66
N GLU A 77 -0.17 2.88 13.79
CA GLU A 77 -0.89 2.86 15.07
C GLU A 77 -1.39 4.23 15.53
N TYR A 78 -0.72 5.32 15.15
CA TYR A 78 -1.07 6.72 15.46
C TYR A 78 -2.03 7.37 14.43
N ASP A 79 -2.60 6.57 13.51
CA ASP A 79 -3.48 7.03 12.41
C ASP A 79 -2.80 7.96 11.39
N GLU A 80 -1.46 8.03 11.39
CA GLU A 80 -0.71 8.79 10.39
C GLU A 80 -0.64 8.02 9.08
N CYS A 81 -0.84 8.72 7.95
CA CYS A 81 -0.70 8.13 6.63
C CYS A 81 0.79 7.85 6.33
N ILE A 82 1.16 6.58 6.30
CA ILE A 82 2.54 6.13 6.04
C ILE A 82 2.80 5.75 4.57
N GLY A 83 1.77 5.85 3.74
CA GLY A 83 1.89 5.64 2.30
C GLY A 83 0.65 4.98 1.72
N TYR A 84 0.82 4.49 0.51
CA TYR A 84 -0.24 3.87 -0.27
C TYR A 84 0.29 2.61 -0.94
N ILE A 85 -0.55 1.61 -1.12
CA ILE A 85 -0.26 0.50 -2.03
C ILE A 85 -1.37 0.46 -3.06
N GLY A 86 -1.00 0.49 -4.34
CA GLY A 86 -1.99 0.54 -5.42
C GLY A 86 -1.45 -0.01 -6.73
N LYS A 87 -2.38 -0.34 -7.63
CA LYS A 87 -2.11 -0.69 -9.01
C LYS A 87 -2.65 0.40 -9.91
N ILE A 88 -1.76 1.02 -10.68
CA ILE A 88 -2.15 2.05 -11.64
C ILE A 88 -2.99 1.44 -12.77
N GLU A 89 -3.91 2.22 -13.31
CA GLU A 89 -4.61 1.89 -14.54
C GLU A 89 -3.66 2.16 -15.71
N GLU A 90 -3.29 1.13 -16.46
CA GLU A 90 -2.46 1.30 -17.65
C GLU A 90 -3.29 2.05 -18.70
N ILE A 91 -2.85 3.24 -19.07
CA ILE A 91 -3.38 3.96 -20.22
C ILE A 91 -2.80 3.27 -21.45
N ILE A 92 -3.63 2.49 -22.15
CA ILE A 92 -3.33 1.87 -23.45
C ILE A 92 -3.40 2.94 -24.55
#